data_AF-A0A357EZ43-F1
#
_entry.id   AF-A0A357EZ43-F1
#
_cell.length_a   1.000
_cell.length_b   1.000
_cell.length_c   1.000
_cell.angle_alpha   90.00
_cell.angle_beta   90.00
_cell.angle_gamma   90.00
#
_symmetry.space_group_name_H-M   'P 1'
#
loop_
_entity.id
_entity.type
_entity.pdbx_description
1 polymer ?
#
loop_
_entity_poly.entity_id
_entity_poly.type
_entity_poly.pdbx_seq_one_letter_code
_entity_poly.pdbx_strand_id
1 'polypeptide(L)'
;LTMGDVSRTTEPVLVRVQTENVTFAVFGSALGEAAPTMRASLQKISEEGRGVVLYLRQRENNLDLVNQLRTYALMREKGIDFQKAKLETGYGKVHDYGIGAQILKDLGLRKIRLLSNHPPKINALEAFGLEITETLRL
;
A
#
# COMPACT_ATOMS: atom_id res chain seq x y z
N LEU A 1 -9.14 -3.44 -6.76
CA LEU A 1 -9.98 -2.52 -7.56
C LEU A 1 -9.22 -2.20 -8.83
N THR A 2 -9.89 -2.24 -9.99
CA THR A 2 -9.30 -1.92 -11.28
C THR A 2 -10.07 -0.77 -11.92
N MET A 3 -9.35 0.16 -12.56
CA MET A 3 -9.88 1.17 -13.47
C MET A 3 -9.47 0.76 -14.88
N GLY A 4 -10.41 0.76 -15.83
CA GLY A 4 -10.17 0.30 -17.20
C GLY A 4 -9.81 -1.19 -17.32
N ASP A 5 -9.43 -1.60 -18.53
CA ASP A 5 -8.86 -2.94 -18.76
C ASP A 5 -7.36 -2.92 -18.47
N VAL A 6 -6.96 -3.67 -17.45
CA VAL A 6 -5.57 -3.85 -17.04
C VAL A 6 -5.02 -5.20 -17.49
N SER A 7 -5.89 -6.09 -17.99
CA SER A 7 -5.50 -7.39 -18.49
C SER A 7 -4.97 -7.26 -19.91
N ARG A 8 -3.92 -8.01 -20.26
CA ARG A 8 -3.39 -8.13 -21.64
C ARG A 8 -2.68 -6.90 -22.21
N THR A 9 -2.49 -5.83 -21.42
CA THR A 9 -1.66 -4.70 -21.85
C THR A 9 -0.16 -5.01 -21.75
N THR A 10 0.61 -4.53 -22.71
CA THR A 10 2.09 -4.51 -22.65
C THR A 10 2.63 -3.22 -22.05
N GLU A 11 1.78 -2.21 -21.88
CA GLU A 11 2.14 -0.92 -21.31
C GLU A 11 2.21 -1.00 -19.78
N PRO A 12 3.09 -0.24 -19.13
CA PRO A 12 3.14 -0.17 -17.67
C PRO A 12 1.81 0.31 -17.06
N VAL A 13 1.29 -0.43 -16.10
CA VAL A 13 0.02 -0.11 -15.41
C VAL A 13 0.31 0.69 -14.13
N LEU A 14 -0.46 1.75 -13.87
CA LEU A 14 -0.36 2.51 -12.64
C LEU A 14 -0.94 1.71 -11.46
N VAL A 15 -0.14 1.45 -10.42
CA VAL A 15 -0.53 0.59 -9.30
C VAL A 15 -0.29 1.29 -7.98
N ARG A 16 -1.30 1.29 -7.10
CA ARG A 16 -1.20 1.60 -5.69
C ARG A 16 -1.42 0.34 -4.86
N VAL A 17 -0.46 0.02 -3.99
CA VAL A 17 -0.66 -0.99 -2.95
C VAL A 17 -0.90 -0.28 -1.62
N GLN A 18 -2.01 -0.61 -0.96
CA GLN A 18 -2.39 -0.09 0.34
C GLN A 18 -2.58 -1.25 1.32
N THR A 19 -1.82 -1.27 2.40
CA THR A 19 -2.13 -2.11 3.56
C THR A 19 -3.37 -1.59 4.28
N GLU A 20 -4.23 -2.50 4.75
CA GLU A 20 -5.42 -2.22 5.54
C GLU A 20 -5.11 -1.19 6.64
N ASN A 21 -5.94 -0.15 6.69
CA ASN A 21 -5.92 0.87 7.72
C ASN A 21 -7.37 1.28 7.95
N VAL A 22 -8.00 0.60 8.91
CA VAL A 22 -9.42 0.73 9.19
C VAL A 22 -9.74 2.12 9.76
N THR A 23 -8.81 2.72 10.51
CA THR A 23 -9.05 4.02 11.16
C THR A 23 -9.34 5.11 10.14
N PHE A 24 -8.65 5.15 9.00
CA PHE A 24 -9.04 6.09 7.93
C PHE A 24 -10.13 5.53 7.02
N ALA A 25 -10.01 4.26 6.60
CA ALA A 25 -10.86 3.72 5.55
C ALA A 25 -12.33 3.63 5.95
N VAL A 26 -12.62 3.46 7.25
CA VAL A 26 -13.98 3.34 7.79
C VAL A 26 -14.35 4.55 8.63
N PHE A 27 -13.44 5.01 9.50
CA PHE A 27 -13.75 6.07 10.47
C PHE A 27 -13.28 7.47 10.04
N GLY A 28 -12.67 7.62 8.86
CA GLY A 28 -12.25 8.92 8.34
C GLY A 28 -11.12 9.59 9.12
N SER A 29 -10.33 8.83 9.90
CA SER A 29 -9.18 9.35 10.64
C SER A 29 -8.22 10.13 9.73
N ALA A 30 -7.82 11.32 10.18
CA ALA A 30 -6.82 12.16 9.54
C ALA A 30 -5.40 11.92 10.09
N LEU A 31 -5.20 10.86 10.90
CA LEU A 31 -3.89 10.55 11.47
C LEU A 31 -2.97 9.91 10.42
N GLY A 32 -1.79 10.50 10.24
CA GLY A 32 -0.77 10.03 9.31
C GLY A 32 -1.08 10.32 7.85
N GLU A 33 -0.34 9.68 6.94
CA GLU A 33 -0.40 9.97 5.50
C GLU A 33 -1.38 9.07 4.71
N ALA A 34 -1.90 7.99 5.32
CA ALA A 34 -2.64 6.97 4.56
C ALA A 34 -3.88 7.53 3.84
N ALA A 35 -4.64 8.43 4.48
CA ALA A 35 -5.83 9.04 3.91
C ALA A 35 -5.53 9.96 2.70
N PRO A 36 -4.67 11.00 2.82
CA PRO A 36 -4.33 11.84 1.67
C PRO A 36 -3.64 11.05 0.55
N THR A 37 -2.75 10.09 0.88
CA THR A 37 -2.09 9.26 -0.13
C THR A 37 -3.07 8.36 -0.89
N MET A 38 -4.05 7.76 -0.22
CA MET A 38 -5.09 6.97 -0.88
C MET A 38 -5.94 7.84 -1.82
N ARG A 39 -6.36 9.03 -1.37
CA ARG A 39 -7.11 9.97 -2.22
C ARG A 39 -6.33 10.39 -3.46
N ALA A 40 -5.07 10.78 -3.30
CA ALA A 40 -4.19 11.14 -4.41
C ALA A 40 -3.98 9.96 -5.38
N SER A 41 -3.88 8.74 -4.86
CA SER A 41 -3.76 7.54 -5.69
C SER A 41 -4.99 7.30 -6.55
N LEU A 42 -6.18 7.36 -5.95
CA LEU A 42 -7.45 7.17 -6.65
C LEU A 42 -7.64 8.24 -7.73
N GLN A 43 -7.32 9.50 -7.41
CA GLN A 43 -7.38 10.60 -8.37
C GLN A 43 -6.45 10.35 -9.57
N LYS A 44 -5.17 10.07 -9.34
CA LYS A 44 -4.20 9.82 -10.42
C LYS A 44 -4.60 8.63 -11.29
N ILE A 45 -5.06 7.53 -10.68
CA ILE A 45 -5.52 6.34 -11.43
C ILE A 45 -6.79 6.67 -12.24
N SER A 46 -7.68 7.51 -11.71
CA SER A 46 -8.86 7.96 -12.44
C SER A 46 -8.51 8.85 -13.63
N GLU A 47 -7.54 9.75 -13.46
CA GLU A 47 -7.05 10.65 -14.52
C GLU A 47 -6.34 9.88 -15.64
N GLU A 48 -5.55 8.86 -15.30
CA GLU A 48 -4.88 7.96 -16.25
C GLU A 48 -5.90 7.06 -17.01
N GLY A 49 -7.09 6.84 -16.44
CA GLY A 49 -8.13 5.98 -17.02
C GLY A 49 -7.84 4.48 -16.97
N ARG A 50 -6.66 4.08 -16.47
CA ARG A 50 -6.24 2.68 -16.32
C ARG A 50 -5.31 2.49 -15.14
N GLY A 51 -5.65 1.58 -14.22
CA GLY A 51 -4.80 1.30 -13.07
C GLY A 51 -5.40 0.37 -12.04
N VAL A 52 -4.62 0.06 -11.01
CA VAL A 52 -5.00 -0.87 -9.93
C VAL A 52 -4.79 -0.21 -8.57
N VAL A 53 -5.81 -0.29 -7.72
CA VAL A 53 -5.65 -0.14 -6.27
C VAL A 53 -5.78 -1.51 -5.63
N LEU A 54 -4.69 -1.98 -5.05
CA LEU A 54 -4.61 -3.23 -4.33
C LEU A 54 -4.68 -2.95 -2.82
N TYR A 55 -5.74 -3.41 -2.18
CA TYR A 55 -5.95 -3.27 -0.73
C TYR A 55 -5.62 -4.60 -0.05
N LEU A 56 -4.52 -4.65 0.71
CA LEU A 56 -4.01 -5.87 1.33
C LEU A 56 -4.33 -5.89 2.82
N ARG A 57 -4.92 -6.99 3.28
CA ARG A 57 -5.21 -7.23 4.70
C ARG A 57 -4.12 -8.15 5.22
N GLN A 58 -3.22 -7.65 6.06
CA GLN A 58 -2.02 -8.35 6.53
C GLN A 58 -2.00 -8.52 8.05
N ARG A 59 -3.10 -9.05 8.59
CA ARG A 59 -3.32 -9.09 10.05
C ARG A 59 -2.28 -9.95 10.76
N GLU A 60 -1.81 -11.00 10.10
CA GLU A 60 -0.74 -11.90 10.52
C GLU A 60 0.62 -11.20 10.71
N ASN A 61 0.80 -9.99 10.17
CA ASN A 61 2.04 -9.21 10.26
C ASN A 61 1.94 -8.02 11.23
N ASN A 62 1.04 -8.09 12.22
CA ASN A 62 0.73 -7.01 13.16
C ASN A 62 0.23 -5.73 12.47
N LEU A 63 -0.40 -5.85 11.29
CA LEU A 63 -1.02 -4.76 10.53
C LEU A 63 -2.54 -4.82 10.67
N ASP A 64 -3.01 -4.93 11.91
CA ASP A 64 -4.43 -4.94 12.27
C ASP A 64 -4.81 -3.71 13.12
N LEU A 65 -6.11 -3.48 13.24
CA LEU A 65 -6.68 -2.34 13.97
C LEU A 65 -6.26 -2.30 15.45
N VAL A 66 -6.17 -3.44 16.15
CA VAL A 66 -5.85 -3.46 17.58
C VAL A 66 -4.42 -2.98 17.78
N ASN A 67 -3.48 -3.51 17.01
CA ASN A 67 -2.08 -3.07 17.08
C ASN A 67 -1.92 -1.62 16.62
N GLN A 68 -2.65 -1.18 15.59
CA GLN A 68 -2.66 0.22 15.17
C GLN A 68 -3.12 1.17 16.30
N LEU A 69 -4.21 0.82 17.01
CA LEU A 69 -4.73 1.62 18.12
C LEU A 69 -3.76 1.63 19.31
N ARG A 70 -3.07 0.51 19.59
CA ARG A 70 -2.00 0.47 20.62
C ARG A 70 -0.86 1.42 20.26
N THR A 71 -0.43 1.46 19.00
CA THR A 71 0.59 2.42 18.53
C THR A 71 0.12 3.86 18.72
N TYR A 72 -1.13 4.18 18.38
CA TYR A 72 -1.67 5.52 18.62
C TYR A 72 -1.79 5.87 20.10
N ALA A 73 -2.16 4.92 20.96
CA ALA A 73 -2.19 5.13 22.40
C ALA A 73 -0.78 5.46 22.93
N LEU A 74 0.23 4.68 22.53
CA LEU A 74 1.63 4.90 22.93
C LEU A 74 2.17 6.26 22.47
N MET A 75 1.85 6.67 21.23
CA MET A 75 2.20 8.02 20.74
C MET A 75 1.70 9.11 21.68
N ARG A 76 0.45 8.99 22.15
CA ARG A 76 -0.18 9.98 23.04
C ARG A 76 0.38 9.92 24.45
N GLU A 77 0.56 8.72 24.99
CA GLU A 77 1.10 8.51 26.34
C GLU A 77 2.51 9.09 26.48
N LYS A 78 3.37 8.85 25.49
CA LYS A 78 4.78 9.26 25.53
C LYS A 78 5.08 10.58 24.79
N GLY A 79 4.11 11.15 24.10
CA GLY A 79 4.33 12.33 23.24
C GLY A 79 5.32 12.10 22.10
N ILE A 80 5.39 10.87 21.57
CA ILE A 80 6.31 10.47 20.50
C ILE A 80 5.63 10.40 19.14
N ASP A 81 6.43 10.51 18.07
CA ASP A 81 5.94 10.37 16.70
C ASP A 81 5.54 8.93 16.35
N PHE A 82 4.85 8.78 15.22
CA PHE A 82 4.34 7.48 14.78
C PHE A 82 5.46 6.48 14.49
N GLN A 83 6.63 6.90 13.98
CA GLN A 83 7.72 5.97 13.66
C GLN A 83 8.35 5.41 14.94
N LYS A 84 8.57 6.24 15.96
CA LYS A 84 9.04 5.80 17.28
C LYS A 84 8.05 4.85 17.93
N ALA A 85 6.76 5.19 17.92
CA ALA A 85 5.74 4.32 18.49
C ALA A 85 5.63 2.99 17.73
N LYS A 86 5.78 2.98 16.39
CA LYS A 86 5.84 1.76 15.59
C LYS A 86 7.00 0.86 15.99
N LEU A 87 8.19 1.45 16.18
CA LEU A 87 9.39 0.71 16.57
C LEU A 87 9.20 0.03 17.93
N GLU A 88 8.60 0.73 18.90
CA GLU A 88 8.34 0.19 20.23
C GLU A 88 7.21 -0.86 20.25
N THR A 89 6.13 -0.63 19.50
CA THR A 89 4.99 -1.57 19.45
C THR A 89 5.20 -2.74 18.51
N GLY A 90 6.19 -2.68 17.62
CA GLY A 90 6.40 -3.66 16.56
C GLY A 90 5.36 -3.60 15.43
N TYR A 91 4.52 -2.55 15.39
CA TYR A 91 3.47 -2.39 14.38
C TYR A 91 4.05 -2.29 12.97
N GLY A 92 3.64 -3.21 12.08
CA GLY A 92 4.08 -3.23 10.69
C GLY A 92 5.58 -3.41 10.50
N LYS A 93 6.24 -4.17 11.40
CA LYS A 93 7.68 -4.50 11.25
C LYS A 93 7.93 -5.42 10.06
N VAL A 94 6.98 -6.31 9.76
CA VAL A 94 7.03 -7.26 8.64
C VAL A 94 5.97 -6.84 7.62
N HIS A 95 6.33 -6.90 6.34
CA HIS A 95 5.38 -6.73 5.24
C HIS A 95 5.55 -7.91 4.29
N ASP A 96 4.43 -8.54 3.93
CA ASP A 96 4.43 -9.59 2.92
C ASP A 96 4.12 -8.99 1.55
N TYR A 97 5.10 -9.02 0.64
CA TYR A 97 4.90 -8.54 -0.73
C TYR A 97 4.46 -9.65 -1.68
N GLY A 98 4.57 -10.92 -1.29
CA GLY A 98 4.33 -12.09 -2.14
C GLY A 98 2.87 -12.24 -2.52
N ILE A 99 1.94 -12.07 -1.57
CA ILE A 99 0.51 -12.09 -1.87
C ILE A 99 0.15 -10.95 -2.82
N GLY A 100 0.70 -9.76 -2.59
CA GLY A 100 0.47 -8.61 -3.47
C GLY A 100 0.96 -8.85 -4.89
N ALA A 101 2.15 -9.42 -5.03
CA ALA A 101 2.74 -9.78 -6.32
C ALA A 101 1.91 -10.83 -7.06
N GLN A 102 1.45 -11.88 -6.37
CA GLN A 102 0.59 -12.92 -6.97
C GLN A 102 -0.71 -12.34 -7.50
N ILE A 103 -1.39 -11.50 -6.72
CA ILE A 103 -2.64 -10.87 -7.16
C ILE A 103 -2.40 -10.00 -8.42
N LEU A 104 -1.33 -9.20 -8.44
CA LEU A 104 -1.01 -8.36 -9.60
C LEU A 104 -0.68 -9.19 -10.84
N LYS A 105 0.06 -10.29 -10.67
CA LYS A 105 0.35 -11.25 -11.74
C LYS A 105 -0.91 -11.93 -12.27
N ASP A 106 -1.80 -12.36 -11.39
CA ASP A 106 -3.06 -13.03 -11.75
C ASP A 106 -4.03 -12.07 -12.45
N LEU A 107 -3.95 -10.77 -12.16
CA LEU A 107 -4.63 -9.72 -12.93
C LEU A 107 -4.04 -9.52 -14.34
N GLY A 108 -2.93 -10.17 -14.65
CA GLY A 108 -2.27 -10.15 -15.96
C GLY A 108 -1.23 -9.04 -16.13
N LEU A 109 -0.83 -8.36 -15.05
CA LEU A 109 0.18 -7.30 -15.12
C LEU A 109 1.58 -7.92 -15.31
N ARG A 110 2.44 -7.15 -16.00
CA ARG A 110 3.86 -7.45 -16.16
C ARG A 110 4.74 -6.26 -15.85
N LYS A 111 4.35 -5.07 -16.31
CA LYS A 111 5.04 -3.81 -16.07
C LYS A 111 4.18 -2.88 -15.21
N ILE A 112 4.79 -2.27 -14.21
CA ILE A 112 4.10 -1.49 -13.18
C ILE A 112 4.77 -0.14 -12.97
N ARG A 113 3.97 0.93 -12.94
CA ARG A 113 4.33 2.23 -12.39
C ARG A 113 3.78 2.29 -10.97
N LEU A 114 4.65 2.24 -9.97
CA LEU A 114 4.25 2.12 -8.56
C LEU A 114 4.01 3.50 -7.93
N LEU A 115 2.83 3.70 -7.36
CA LEU A 115 2.49 4.87 -6.54
C LEU A 115 2.86 4.62 -5.06
N SER A 116 4.05 5.04 -4.62
CA SER A 116 4.51 4.81 -3.24
C SER A 116 5.53 5.84 -2.74
N ASN A 117 5.39 6.22 -1.47
CA ASN A 117 6.41 6.96 -0.71
C ASN A 117 7.42 6.03 -0.03
N HIS A 118 7.07 4.75 0.10
CA HIS A 118 7.86 3.71 0.76
C HIS A 118 7.94 2.47 -0.16
N PRO A 119 8.71 2.52 -1.26
CA PRO A 119 8.79 1.41 -2.20
C PRO A 119 9.43 0.17 -1.56
N PRO A 120 8.96 -1.05 -1.89
CA PRO A 120 9.58 -2.28 -1.41
C PRO A 120 10.97 -2.49 -2.01
N LYS A 121 11.75 -3.41 -1.44
CA LYS A 121 12.99 -3.87 -2.09
C LYS A 121 12.65 -4.60 -3.39
N ILE A 122 13.17 -4.10 -4.51
CA ILE A 122 12.75 -4.42 -5.90
C ILE A 122 12.84 -5.92 -6.22
N ASN A 123 13.85 -6.62 -5.70
CA ASN A 123 14.15 -8.01 -6.04
C ASN A 123 13.02 -9.02 -5.73
N ALA A 124 12.05 -8.67 -4.89
CA ALA A 124 10.95 -9.57 -4.53
C ALA A 124 9.89 -9.72 -5.63
N LEU A 125 9.75 -8.72 -6.52
CA LEU A 125 8.68 -8.68 -7.53
C LEU A 125 9.09 -9.35 -8.85
N GLU A 126 10.38 -9.31 -9.19
CA GLU A 126 10.94 -9.93 -10.40
C GLU A 126 10.69 -11.45 -10.41
N ALA A 127 10.77 -12.10 -9.25
CA ALA A 127 10.46 -13.53 -9.09
C ALA A 127 9.02 -13.90 -9.49
N PHE A 128 8.10 -12.94 -9.47
CA PHE A 128 6.71 -13.12 -9.91
C PHE A 128 6.50 -12.73 -11.38
N GLY A 129 7.54 -12.30 -12.10
CA GLY A 129 7.43 -11.78 -13.46
C GLY A 129 6.85 -10.36 -13.52
N LEU A 130 6.99 -9.60 -12.43
CA LEU A 130 6.57 -8.21 -12.34
C LEU A 130 7.78 -7.28 -12.33
N GLU A 131 7.76 -6.30 -13.21
CA GLU A 131 8.78 -5.26 -13.36
C GLU A 131 8.21 -3.92 -12.89
N ILE A 132 8.84 -3.28 -11.89
CA ILE A 132 8.56 -1.87 -11.58
C ILE A 132 9.35 -1.01 -12.55
N THR A 133 8.67 -0.38 -13.52
CA THR A 133 9.30 0.49 -14.52
C THR A 133 9.51 1.92 -14.01
N GLU A 134 8.72 2.33 -13.02
CA GLU A 134 8.78 3.67 -12.42
C GLU A 134 8.21 3.64 -10.99
N THR A 135 8.75 4.46 -10.08
CA THR A 135 8.12 4.76 -8.80
C THR A 135 7.80 6.25 -8.70
N LEU A 136 6.51 6.56 -8.57
CA LEU A 136 5.97 7.90 -8.44
C LEU A 136 5.60 8.15 -6.97
N ARG A 137 6.06 9.30 -6.44
CA ARG A 137 5.73 9.71 -5.07
C ARG A 137 4.38 10.41 -4.99
N LEU A 138 3.79 10.42 -3.79
CA LEU A 138 2.46 10.94 -3.47
C LEU A 138 2.47 11.89 -2.28
#